data_AF-D1AHP5-F1
#
_entry.id   AF-D1AHP5-F1
#
_cell.length_a   1.000
_cell.length_b   1.000
_cell.length_c   1.000
_cell.angle_alpha   90.00
_cell.angle_beta   90.00
_cell.angle_gamma   90.00
#
_symmetry.space_group_name_H-M   'P 1'
#
loop_
_entity.id
_entity.type
_entity.pdbx_description
1 polymer ?
#
loop_
_entity_poly.entity_id
_entity_poly.type
_entity_poly.pdbx_seq_one_letter_code
_entity_poly.pdbx_strand_id
1 'polypeptide(L)'
;MQKGNGVKGKYMENMDYTIKNIDKLEDLKDFEWEYKNKKFLLLDAVAFDDMLTLVEKNYIDADGYMSEKRYRSFSLKNLTELEFFGLKVVLNEKPKLSKEDKEFLEKEMYFARERNGTLYVYFEKPVQVLEDGQWEANTFNTFDCFPIDEEKFPFITWKSGKAWSKAELMELEVIE
;
A
#
# COMPACT_ATOMS: atom_id res chain seq x y z
N MET A 1 19.30 30.86 36.38
CA MET A 1 18.03 30.15 36.10
C MET A 1 17.38 30.78 34.89
N GLN A 2 17.47 30.16 33.71
CA GLN A 2 16.66 30.53 32.54
C GLN A 2 15.60 29.44 32.35
N LYS A 3 14.33 29.80 32.54
CA LYS A 3 13.20 28.94 32.19
C LYS A 3 12.90 29.15 30.70
N GLY A 4 13.22 28.15 29.88
CA GLY A 4 12.83 28.11 28.48
C GLY A 4 11.32 27.88 28.37
N ASN A 5 10.60 28.87 27.85
CA ASN A 5 9.22 28.70 27.40
C ASN A 5 9.24 27.94 26.08
N GLY A 6 9.23 26.61 26.17
CA GLY A 6 8.96 25.74 25.04
C GLY A 6 7.48 25.85 24.66
N VAL A 7 7.19 26.44 23.51
CA VAL A 7 5.87 26.39 22.87
C VAL A 7 5.58 24.93 22.55
N LYS A 8 4.70 24.29 23.33
CA LYS A 8 4.13 22.98 22.99
C LYS A 8 3.40 23.12 21.66
N GLY A 9 3.97 22.56 20.61
CA GLY A 9 3.30 22.41 19.31
C GLY A 9 2.05 21.55 19.49
N LYS A 10 0.90 22.20 19.59
CA LYS A 10 -0.38 21.60 19.21
C LYS A 10 -0.41 21.62 17.69
N TYR A 11 -0.16 20.48 17.04
CA TYR A 11 -0.40 20.36 15.61
C TYR A 11 -1.17 19.08 15.30
N MET A 12 -2.33 19.32 14.68
CA MET A 12 -3.06 18.44 13.76
C MET A 12 -3.99 17.39 14.38
N GLU A 13 -5.08 17.88 14.99
CA GLU A 13 -6.33 17.12 15.11
C GLU A 13 -6.98 16.99 13.71
N ASN A 14 -7.25 15.75 13.30
CA ASN A 14 -8.10 15.30 12.18
C ASN A 14 -7.71 15.76 10.76
N MET A 15 -6.59 15.27 10.23
CA MET A 15 -6.40 15.19 8.78
C MET A 15 -6.79 13.79 8.29
N ASP A 16 -7.76 13.72 7.37
CA ASP A 16 -8.10 12.49 6.66
C ASP A 16 -6.98 12.19 5.64
N TYR A 17 -6.00 11.42 6.08
CA TYR A 17 -4.92 10.95 5.22
C TYR A 17 -5.36 9.68 4.48
N THR A 18 -4.96 9.57 3.22
CA THR A 18 -4.80 8.26 2.57
C THR A 18 -3.55 7.62 3.15
N ILE A 19 -3.69 6.46 3.79
CA ILE A 19 -2.56 5.68 4.32
C ILE A 19 -2.15 4.64 3.29
N LYS A 20 -0.86 4.61 2.94
CA LYS A 20 -0.30 3.63 2.01
C LYS A 20 0.87 2.90 2.67
N ASN A 21 0.64 1.64 3.00
CA ASN A 21 1.69 0.72 3.43
C ASN A 21 2.43 0.18 2.21
N ILE A 22 3.76 0.23 2.24
CA ILE A 22 4.64 -0.23 1.18
C ILE A 22 5.76 -1.09 1.74
N ASP A 23 6.13 -2.14 1.01
CA ASP A 23 7.29 -2.97 1.32
C ASP A 23 8.53 -2.40 0.64
N LYS A 24 8.35 -1.81 -0.55
CA LYS A 24 9.42 -1.15 -1.30
C LYS A 24 8.93 0.16 -1.90
N LEU A 25 9.86 1.07 -2.19
CA LEU A 25 9.54 2.40 -2.70
C LEU A 25 8.92 2.36 -4.10
N GLU A 26 9.22 1.31 -4.86
CA GLU A 26 8.64 1.03 -6.16
C GLU A 26 7.13 0.81 -6.09
N ASP A 27 6.58 0.42 -4.93
CA ASP A 27 5.14 0.23 -4.73
C ASP A 27 4.34 1.55 -4.74
N LEU A 28 5.04 2.69 -4.70
CA LEU A 28 4.45 4.02 -4.87
C LEU A 28 4.30 4.42 -6.34
N LYS A 29 4.95 3.70 -7.27
CA LYS A 29 4.84 4.02 -8.70
C LYS A 29 3.42 3.79 -9.17
N ASP A 30 2.91 4.74 -9.95
CA ASP A 30 1.54 4.79 -10.45
C ASP A 30 0.47 4.80 -9.35
N PHE A 31 0.84 5.16 -8.12
CA PHE A 31 -0.12 5.28 -7.03
C PHE A 31 -0.93 6.56 -7.18
N GLU A 32 -2.25 6.41 -7.22
CA GLU A 32 -3.21 7.51 -7.31
C GLU A 32 -4.01 7.65 -6.01
N TRP A 33 -4.26 8.90 -5.61
CA TRP A 33 -5.16 9.20 -4.49
C TRP A 33 -5.87 10.54 -4.70
N GLU A 34 -6.89 10.78 -3.89
CA GLU A 34 -7.61 12.04 -3.85
C GLU A 34 -7.45 12.70 -2.48
N TYR A 35 -7.18 14.01 -2.47
CA TYR A 35 -7.12 14.80 -1.24
C TYR A 35 -7.61 16.21 -1.52
N LYS A 36 -8.57 16.69 -0.71
CA LYS A 36 -9.20 18.02 -0.86
C LYS A 36 -9.71 18.29 -2.29
N ASN A 37 -10.45 17.33 -2.85
CA ASN A 37 -11.03 17.36 -4.20
C ASN A 37 -10.00 17.48 -5.34
N LYS A 38 -8.74 17.09 -5.07
CA LYS A 38 -7.65 17.07 -6.06
C LYS A 38 -7.15 15.65 -6.20
N LYS A 39 -6.89 15.24 -7.44
CA LYS A 39 -6.33 13.93 -7.74
C LYS A 39 -4.83 14.04 -7.86
N PHE A 40 -4.13 13.07 -7.32
CA PHE A 40 -2.68 13.00 -7.32
C PHE A 40 -2.23 11.67 -7.91
N LEU A 41 -1.09 11.67 -8.59
CA LEU A 41 -0.44 10.50 -9.16
C LEU A 41 1.05 10.59 -8.86
N LEU A 42 1.66 9.47 -8.45
CA LEU A 42 3.11 9.34 -8.35
C LEU A 42 3.68 8.64 -9.57
N LEU A 43 4.64 9.31 -10.21
CA LEU A 43 5.41 8.81 -11.35
C LEU A 43 6.87 8.63 -10.97
N ASP A 44 7.54 7.72 -11.65
CA ASP A 44 8.99 7.57 -11.56
C ASP A 44 9.68 8.82 -12.10
N ALA A 45 10.67 9.35 -11.38
CA ALA A 45 11.46 10.45 -11.89
C ALA A 45 12.52 9.90 -12.85
N VAL A 46 12.17 9.81 -14.14
CA VAL A 46 13.02 9.27 -15.22
C VAL A 46 14.46 9.84 -15.26
N ALA A 47 14.69 11.02 -14.69
CA ALA A 47 15.97 11.71 -14.71
C ALA A 47 16.86 11.50 -13.48
N PHE A 48 16.36 10.95 -12.37
CA PHE A 48 17.12 10.84 -11.12
C PHE A 48 16.75 9.59 -10.34
N ASP A 49 17.72 8.69 -10.17
CA ASP A 49 17.64 7.60 -9.21
C ASP A 49 17.35 8.20 -7.82
N ASP A 50 16.41 7.62 -7.08
CA ASP A 50 15.91 8.06 -5.76
C ASP A 50 14.92 9.24 -5.71
N MET A 51 14.25 9.57 -6.81
CA MET A 51 13.23 10.64 -6.84
C MET A 51 11.88 10.13 -7.34
N LEU A 52 10.80 10.64 -6.76
CA LEU A 52 9.44 10.47 -7.29
C LEU A 52 8.90 11.82 -7.77
N THR A 53 8.06 11.78 -8.79
CA THR A 53 7.37 12.94 -9.34
C THR A 53 5.90 12.86 -8.99
N LEU A 54 5.45 13.79 -8.14
CA LEU A 54 4.02 14.03 -7.89
C LEU A 54 3.42 14.81 -9.04
N VAL A 55 2.30 14.31 -9.56
CA VAL A 55 1.46 14.97 -10.54
C VAL A 55 0.11 15.27 -9.91
N GLU A 56 -0.22 16.55 -9.78
CA GLU A 56 -1.60 16.99 -9.49
C GLU A 56 -2.42 16.94 -10.79
N LYS A 57 -3.39 16.02 -10.84
CA LYS A 57 -4.39 15.89 -11.91
C LYS A 57 -5.57 16.78 -11.54
N ASN A 58 -5.93 17.70 -12.44
CA ASN A 58 -7.01 18.69 -12.33
C ASN A 58 -6.64 20.01 -11.64
N TYR A 59 -5.90 20.89 -12.33
CA TYR A 59 -6.04 22.32 -12.09
C TYR A 59 -6.81 22.96 -13.25
N ILE A 60 -7.78 23.80 -12.92
CA ILE A 60 -8.47 24.65 -13.88
C ILE A 60 -7.54 25.83 -14.12
N ASP A 61 -7.10 26.05 -15.36
CA ASP A 61 -6.27 27.20 -15.72
C ASP A 61 -7.08 28.51 -15.66
N ALA A 62 -6.42 29.64 -15.90
CA ALA A 62 -7.07 30.96 -15.89
C ALA A 62 -8.19 31.09 -16.94
N ASP A 63 -8.23 30.21 -17.92
CA ASP A 63 -9.17 30.20 -19.05
C ASP A 63 -10.29 29.16 -18.88
N GLY A 64 -10.33 28.45 -17.75
CA GLY A 64 -11.38 27.46 -17.44
C GLY A 64 -11.13 26.08 -18.04
N TYR A 65 -9.97 25.82 -18.65
CA TYR A 65 -9.62 24.51 -19.17
C TYR A 65 -9.00 23.64 -18.07
N MET A 66 -9.39 22.36 -18.05
CA MET A 66 -8.64 21.38 -17.26
C MET A 66 -7.29 21.15 -17.94
N SER A 67 -6.25 21.65 -17.31
CA SER A 67 -4.87 21.38 -17.70
C SER A 67 -4.20 20.52 -16.65
N GLU A 68 -3.41 19.55 -17.09
CA GLU A 68 -2.46 18.86 -16.24
C GLU A 68 -1.30 19.80 -15.89
N LYS A 69 -0.63 19.57 -14.76
CA LYS A 69 0.77 19.95 -14.43
C LYS A 69 0.97 20.92 -13.26
N ARG A 70 0.98 20.37 -12.05
CA ARG A 70 2.04 20.69 -11.10
C ARG A 70 2.91 19.45 -10.90
N TYR A 71 4.17 19.57 -11.29
CA TYR A 71 5.18 18.57 -11.01
C TYR A 71 5.91 18.99 -9.74
N ARG A 72 5.89 18.12 -8.73
CA ARG A 72 6.77 18.26 -7.59
C ARG A 72 7.60 17.01 -7.47
N SER A 73 8.90 17.15 -7.61
CA SER A 73 9.81 16.05 -7.35
C SER A 73 10.21 16.07 -5.88
N PHE A 74 10.25 14.91 -5.25
CA PHE A 74 10.71 14.76 -3.88
C PHE A 74 11.61 13.54 -3.78
N SER A 75 12.55 13.62 -2.83
CA SER A 75 13.48 12.52 -2.58
C SER A 75 12.75 11.39 -1.89
N LEU A 76 13.05 10.16 -2.30
CA LEU A 76 12.65 8.94 -1.60
C LEU A 76 13.10 8.91 -0.12
N LYS A 77 14.11 9.71 0.23
CA LYS A 77 14.60 9.86 1.61
C LYS A 77 13.71 10.78 2.47
N ASN A 78 12.73 11.47 1.88
CA ASN A 78 11.85 12.40 2.57
C ASN A 78 10.36 12.20 2.20
N LEU A 79 9.85 10.99 2.43
CA LEU A 79 8.44 10.65 2.16
C LEU A 79 7.45 11.45 3.03
N THR A 80 7.90 12.07 4.12
CA THR A 80 7.03 12.91 4.97
C THR A 80 6.45 14.11 4.22
N GLU A 81 7.08 14.53 3.11
CA GLU A 81 6.53 15.59 2.26
C GLU A 81 5.19 15.22 1.61
N LEU A 82 4.91 13.92 1.45
CA LEU A 82 3.65 13.44 0.89
C LEU A 82 2.46 13.67 1.83
N GLU A 83 2.71 13.78 3.14
CA GLU A 83 1.65 14.02 4.12
C GLU A 83 0.99 15.38 3.90
N PHE A 84 1.72 16.39 3.42
CA PHE A 84 1.13 17.69 3.03
C PHE A 84 0.11 17.57 1.89
N PHE A 85 0.21 16.51 1.09
CA PHE A 85 -0.70 16.18 0.00
C PHE A 85 -1.71 15.10 0.39
N GLY A 86 -1.85 14.82 1.68
CA GLY A 86 -2.83 13.86 2.19
C GLY A 86 -2.42 12.41 2.03
N LEU A 87 -1.16 12.11 1.70
CA LEU A 87 -0.65 10.74 1.60
C LEU A 87 0.35 10.45 2.71
N LYS A 88 -0.03 9.57 3.64
CA LYS A 88 0.88 9.03 4.65
C LYS A 88 1.48 7.73 4.14
N VAL A 89 2.78 7.73 3.86
CA VAL A 89 3.50 6.53 3.45
C VAL A 89 4.09 5.86 4.68
N VAL A 90 3.81 4.59 4.81
CA VAL A 90 4.32 3.74 5.88
C VAL A 90 5.22 2.70 5.22
N LEU A 91 6.53 2.89 5.37
CA LEU A 91 7.56 2.02 4.77
C LEU A 91 8.04 1.01 5.82
N ASN A 92 8.05 -0.27 5.45
CA ASN A 92 8.53 -1.37 6.30
C ASN A 92 7.81 -1.51 7.65
N GLU A 93 6.65 -0.90 7.86
CA GLU A 93 5.82 -1.28 9.00
C GLU A 93 5.23 -2.65 8.69
N LYS A 94 5.54 -3.63 9.54
CA LYS A 94 4.98 -4.96 9.40
C LYS A 94 3.46 -4.83 9.50
N PRO A 95 2.70 -5.48 8.60
CA PRO A 95 1.25 -5.50 8.72
C PRO A 95 0.82 -6.09 10.06
N LYS A 96 -0.35 -5.68 10.54
CA LYS A 96 -0.93 -6.18 11.78
C LYS A 96 -2.09 -7.11 11.48
N LEU A 97 -2.30 -8.07 12.37
CA LEU A 97 -3.39 -9.04 12.27
C LEU A 97 -4.49 -8.69 13.29
N SER A 98 -5.75 -8.84 12.91
CA SER A 98 -6.82 -8.86 13.92
C SER A 98 -6.80 -10.17 14.72
N LYS A 99 -7.41 -10.19 15.90
CA LYS A 99 -7.60 -11.44 16.66
C LYS A 99 -8.35 -12.48 15.85
N GLU A 100 -9.38 -12.05 15.14
CA GLU A 100 -10.21 -12.94 14.30
C GLU A 100 -9.42 -13.53 13.12
N ASP A 101 -8.59 -12.73 12.45
CA ASP A 101 -7.69 -13.21 11.40
C ASP A 101 -6.70 -14.25 11.93
N LYS A 102 -6.26 -14.11 13.19
CA LYS A 102 -5.29 -15.02 13.79
C LYS A 102 -5.92 -16.36 14.13
N GLU A 103 -7.15 -16.34 14.63
CA GLU A 103 -7.92 -17.56 14.93
C GLU A 103 -8.23 -18.37 13.67
N PHE A 104 -8.35 -17.70 12.52
CA PHE A 104 -8.58 -18.34 11.22
C PHE A 104 -7.38 -19.17 10.70
N LEU A 105 -6.17 -18.99 11.22
CA LEU A 105 -4.95 -19.64 10.73
C LEU A 105 -4.79 -21.10 11.22
N GLU A 106 -5.65 -22.00 10.75
CA GLU A 106 -5.69 -23.39 11.23
C GLU A 106 -4.54 -24.28 10.72
N LYS A 107 -4.19 -24.24 9.44
CA LYS A 107 -3.24 -25.19 8.79
C LYS A 107 -2.09 -24.50 8.06
N GLU A 108 -0.98 -25.22 7.86
CA GLU A 108 0.15 -24.76 7.04
C GLU A 108 -0.33 -24.55 5.60
N MET A 109 -0.45 -23.28 5.22
CA MET A 109 -1.04 -22.82 3.97
C MET A 109 -0.40 -21.50 3.55
N TYR A 110 -0.56 -21.16 2.28
CA TYR A 110 -0.17 -19.87 1.70
C TYR A 110 -1.41 -19.06 1.34
N PHE A 111 -1.30 -17.74 1.45
CA PHE A 111 -2.38 -16.79 1.20
C PHE A 111 -1.91 -15.83 0.12
N ALA A 112 -2.69 -15.70 -0.95
CA ALA A 112 -2.38 -14.78 -2.02
C ALA A 112 -3.67 -14.18 -2.58
N ARG A 113 -3.62 -12.89 -2.92
CA ARG A 113 -4.76 -12.15 -3.45
C ARG A 113 -4.61 -12.00 -4.95
N GLU A 114 -5.66 -12.38 -5.65
CA GLU A 114 -5.83 -12.26 -7.10
C GLU A 114 -5.95 -10.80 -7.52
N ARG A 115 -5.75 -10.50 -8.81
CA ARG A 115 -5.88 -9.13 -9.33
C ARG A 115 -7.30 -8.57 -9.15
N ASN A 116 -8.31 -9.42 -9.17
CA ASN A 116 -9.71 -9.05 -8.95
C ASN A 116 -10.05 -8.74 -7.47
N GLY A 117 -9.11 -8.95 -6.54
CA GLY A 117 -9.30 -8.72 -5.12
C GLY A 117 -9.68 -9.96 -4.31
N THR A 118 -10.03 -11.08 -4.94
CA THR A 118 -10.39 -12.31 -4.23
C THR A 118 -9.17 -12.91 -3.54
N LEU A 119 -9.32 -13.32 -2.28
CA LEU A 119 -8.26 -13.95 -1.51
C LEU A 119 -8.36 -15.48 -1.62
N TYR A 120 -7.23 -16.12 -1.94
CA TYR A 120 -7.14 -17.57 -2.05
C TYR A 120 -6.16 -18.15 -1.05
N VAL A 121 -6.49 -19.36 -0.60
CA VAL A 121 -5.65 -20.21 0.23
C VAL A 121 -5.08 -21.32 -0.64
N TYR A 122 -3.77 -21.51 -0.58
CA TYR A 122 -3.02 -22.50 -1.34
C TYR A 122 -2.34 -23.50 -0.40
N PHE A 123 -2.36 -24.78 -0.77
CA PHE A 123 -1.66 -25.82 -0.01
C PHE A 123 -0.14 -25.78 -0.21
N GLU A 124 0.30 -25.33 -1.38
CA GLU A 124 1.70 -25.09 -1.70
C GLU A 124 1.94 -23.62 -2.03
N LYS A 125 3.21 -23.19 -2.04
CA LYS A 125 3.54 -21.80 -2.35
C LYS A 125 3.17 -21.51 -3.82
N PRO A 126 2.22 -20.59 -4.09
CA PRO A 126 1.85 -20.29 -5.45
C PRO A 126 2.88 -19.38 -6.13
N VAL A 127 2.82 -19.33 -7.45
CA VAL A 127 3.60 -18.43 -8.31
C VAL A 127 2.67 -17.40 -8.93
N GLN A 128 3.08 -16.14 -8.92
CA GLN A 128 2.29 -15.07 -9.54
C GLN A 128 2.46 -15.09 -11.05
N VAL A 129 1.34 -15.16 -11.79
CA VAL A 129 1.31 -15.14 -13.26
C VAL A 129 0.74 -13.80 -13.74
N LEU A 130 1.60 -12.98 -14.33
CA LEU A 130 1.27 -11.60 -14.69
C LEU A 130 0.26 -11.49 -15.83
N GLU A 131 0.28 -12.43 -16.78
CA GLU A 131 -0.55 -12.37 -18.00
C GLU A 131 -2.04 -12.47 -17.68
N ASP A 132 -2.42 -13.41 -16.83
CA ASP A 132 -3.82 -13.68 -16.49
C ASP A 132 -4.29 -12.95 -15.22
N GLY A 133 -3.36 -12.32 -14.51
CA GLY A 133 -3.65 -11.65 -13.24
C GLY A 133 -4.00 -12.63 -12.12
N GLN A 134 -3.46 -13.86 -12.21
CA GLN A 134 -3.75 -14.95 -11.29
C GLN A 134 -2.51 -15.56 -10.64
N TRP A 135 -2.73 -16.22 -9.51
CA TRP A 135 -1.75 -17.07 -8.86
C TRP A 135 -1.97 -18.53 -9.26
N GLU A 136 -0.90 -19.20 -9.65
CA GLU A 136 -0.94 -20.63 -9.99
C GLU A 136 -0.28 -21.46 -8.89
N ALA A 137 -0.90 -22.59 -8.56
CA ALA A 137 -0.24 -23.61 -7.77
C ALA A 137 0.94 -24.18 -8.58
N ASN A 138 2.05 -24.47 -7.92
CA ASN A 138 3.26 -24.99 -8.57
C ASN A 138 3.12 -26.47 -9.01
N THR A 139 1.94 -27.05 -8.84
CA THR A 139 1.61 -28.46 -9.04
C THR A 139 0.51 -28.61 -10.08
N PHE A 140 0.60 -29.66 -10.90
CA PHE A 140 -0.36 -30.00 -11.95
C PHE A 140 -1.77 -30.39 -11.45
N ASN A 141 -2.04 -30.27 -10.15
CA ASN A 141 -3.32 -30.64 -9.55
C ASN A 141 -4.26 -29.43 -9.50
N THR A 142 -5.41 -29.58 -10.14
CA THR A 142 -6.40 -28.51 -10.37
C THR A 142 -7.21 -28.10 -9.13
N PHE A 143 -6.87 -28.60 -7.94
CA PHE A 143 -7.62 -28.38 -6.69
C PHE A 143 -6.78 -27.82 -5.55
N ASP A 144 -5.61 -27.24 -5.86
CA ASP A 144 -4.64 -26.86 -4.83
C ASP A 144 -4.91 -25.49 -4.18
N CYS A 145 -6.08 -24.89 -4.46
CA CYS A 145 -6.53 -23.68 -3.79
C CYS A 145 -8.05 -23.60 -3.63
N PHE A 146 -8.50 -22.76 -2.70
CA PHE A 146 -9.90 -22.38 -2.56
C PHE A 146 -10.02 -20.91 -2.14
N PRO A 147 -11.06 -20.19 -2.60
CA PRO A 147 -11.30 -18.82 -2.20
C PRO A 147 -11.77 -18.77 -0.75
N ILE A 148 -11.42 -17.69 -0.06
CA ILE A 148 -11.92 -17.36 1.27
C ILE A 148 -12.52 -15.96 1.28
N ASP A 149 -13.05 -15.54 2.43
CA ASP A 149 -13.62 -14.21 2.63
C ASP A 149 -12.64 -13.11 2.19
N GLU A 150 -13.11 -12.24 1.29
CA GLU A 150 -12.32 -11.18 0.68
C GLU A 150 -11.88 -10.12 1.70
N GLU A 151 -12.59 -9.99 2.83
CA GLU A 151 -12.26 -9.01 3.87
C GLU A 151 -11.09 -9.44 4.76
N LYS A 152 -10.74 -10.74 4.78
CA LYS A 152 -9.61 -11.26 5.56
C LYS A 152 -8.29 -10.78 4.99
N PHE A 153 -7.35 -10.45 5.87
CA PHE A 153 -5.99 -10.03 5.50
C PHE A 153 -5.96 -8.91 4.42
N PRO A 154 -6.54 -7.73 4.68
CA PRO A 154 -6.66 -6.65 3.69
C PRO A 154 -5.30 -6.11 3.21
N PHE A 155 -4.23 -6.36 3.97
CA PHE A 155 -2.87 -5.96 3.60
C PHE A 155 -2.22 -6.89 2.56
N ILE A 156 -2.74 -8.12 2.36
CA ILE A 156 -2.28 -8.99 1.28
C ILE A 156 -2.87 -8.44 -0.01
N THR A 157 -2.02 -7.99 -0.95
CA THR A 157 -2.48 -7.41 -2.21
C THR A 157 -1.81 -8.08 -3.41
N TRP A 158 -2.48 -8.12 -4.56
CA TRP A 158 -1.88 -8.58 -5.81
C TRP A 158 -0.56 -7.86 -6.13
N LYS A 159 -0.52 -6.55 -5.89
CA LYS A 159 0.63 -5.69 -6.23
C LYS A 159 1.91 -6.02 -5.45
N SER A 160 1.82 -6.64 -4.27
CA SER A 160 3.01 -7.01 -3.51
C SER A 160 3.82 -8.13 -4.19
N GLY A 161 3.19 -8.88 -5.10
CA GLY A 161 3.78 -10.05 -5.75
C GLY A 161 4.28 -11.11 -4.76
N LYS A 162 3.73 -11.10 -3.54
CA LYS A 162 4.13 -11.99 -2.45
C LYS A 162 2.94 -12.79 -1.95
N ALA A 163 3.06 -14.11 -2.01
CA ALA A 163 2.23 -15.02 -1.23
C ALA A 163 2.75 -15.10 0.21
N TRP A 164 1.84 -15.08 1.17
CA TRP A 164 2.13 -15.09 2.60
C TRP A 164 1.93 -16.50 3.16
N SER A 165 2.92 -17.04 3.84
CA SER A 165 2.76 -18.30 4.58
C SER A 165 2.04 -18.07 5.90
N LYS A 166 1.39 -19.10 6.44
CA LYS A 166 0.87 -19.10 7.82
C LYS A 166 1.95 -18.67 8.82
N ALA A 167 3.17 -19.19 8.71
CA ALA A 167 4.27 -18.85 9.61
C ALA A 167 4.55 -17.34 9.63
N GLU A 168 4.65 -16.71 8.46
CA GLU A 168 4.84 -15.25 8.36
C GLU A 168 3.68 -14.46 8.95
N LEU A 169 2.42 -14.90 8.73
CA LEU A 169 1.25 -14.24 9.30
C LEU A 169 1.21 -14.37 10.83
N MET A 170 1.64 -15.51 11.38
CA MET A 170 1.68 -15.76 12.83
C MET A 170 2.74 -14.93 13.56
N GLU A 171 3.76 -14.42 12.86
CA GLU A 171 4.78 -13.51 13.39
C GLU A 171 4.33 -12.05 13.48
N LEU A 172 3.17 -11.71 12.91
CA LEU A 172 2.65 -10.34 12.90
C LEU A 172 2.10 -9.94 14.27
N GLU A 173 2.19 -8.64 14.57
CA GLU A 173 1.58 -8.06 15.76
C GLU A 173 0.05 -8.20 15.68
N VAL A 174 -0.58 -8.61 16.79
CA VAL A 174 -2.03 -8.76 16.87
C VAL A 174 -2.65 -7.52 17.50
N ILE A 175 -3.62 -6.93 16.81
CA ILE A 175 -4.43 -5.82 17.31
C ILE A 175 -5.82 -6.32 17.73
N GLU A 176 -6.40 -5.65 18.74
CA GLU A 176 -7.74 -5.97 19.25
C GLU A 176 -8.86 -5.58 18.30
#